data_AF-A0AAN8IFN5-F1
#
_entry.id   AF-A0AAN8IFN5-F1
#
_cell.length_a   1.000
_cell.length_b   1.000
_cell.length_c   1.000
_cell.angle_alpha   90.00
_cell.angle_beta   90.00
_cell.angle_gamma   90.00
#
_symmetry.space_group_name_H-M   'P 1'
#
loop_
_entity.id
_entity.type
_entity.pdbx_description
1 polymer ?
#
loop_
_entity_poly.entity_id
_entity_poly.type
_entity_poly.pdbx_seq_one_letter_code
_entity_poly.pdbx_strand_id
1 'polypeptide(L)'
;MSRFLIRQQEKFVQALGRHNIPGLRWLLEGFNYYDISRVKEVGADRAAAEWIVRCGGAVKFDNIADTFDDYNALIKRTAELDPRIPEDKVKVTHIHAVDASVTGYGCRHFG
;
A
#
# COMPACT_ATOMS: atom_id res chain seq x y z
N MET A 1 -6.71 35.42 13.65
CA MET A 1 -7.23 34.87 12.37
C MET A 1 -8.68 35.30 12.19
N SER A 2 -9.09 35.69 10.97
CA SER A 2 -10.49 36.07 10.67
C SER A 2 -11.45 34.88 10.88
N ARG A 3 -12.63 35.12 11.46
CA ARG A 3 -13.68 34.10 11.69
C ARG A 3 -14.08 33.35 10.40
N PHE A 4 -13.96 34.02 9.26
CA PHE A 4 -14.18 33.41 7.94
C PHE A 4 -13.14 32.32 7.63
N LEU A 5 -11.87 32.58 7.92
CA LEU A 5 -10.77 31.62 7.67
C LEU A 5 -10.90 30.39 8.57
N ILE A 6 -11.28 30.58 9.84
CA ILE A 6 -11.51 29.47 10.79
C ILE A 6 -12.63 28.56 10.27
N ARG A 7 -13.76 29.14 9.82
CA ARG A 7 -14.89 28.36 9.28
C ARG A 7 -14.55 27.63 7.97
N GLN A 8 -13.68 28.19 7.14
CA GLN A 8 -13.18 27.52 5.93
C GLN A 8 -12.23 26.36 6.29
N GLN A 9 -11.35 26.56 7.27
CA GLN A 9 -10.44 25.54 7.78
C GLN A 9 -11.23 24.35 8.37
N GLU A 10 -12.25 24.61 9.18
CA GLU A 10 -13.11 23.56 9.74
C GLU A 10 -13.82 22.74 8.65
N LYS A 11 -14.39 23.41 7.63
CA LYS A 11 -15.03 22.72 6.49
C LYS A 11 -14.03 21.85 5.73
N PHE A 12 -12.80 22.33 5.55
CA PHE A 12 -11.75 21.58 4.89
C PHE A 12 -11.32 20.34 5.70
N VAL A 13 -11.10 20.49 7.01
CA VAL A 13 -10.76 19.36 7.90
C VAL A 13 -11.88 18.32 7.91
N GLN A 14 -13.15 18.75 7.95
CA GLN A 14 -14.30 17.86 7.87
C GLN A 14 -14.41 17.15 6.50
N ALA A 15 -14.10 17.85 5.40
CA ALA A 15 -14.06 17.25 4.07
C ALA A 15 -12.90 16.24 3.94
N LEU A 16 -11.73 16.55 4.50
CA LEU A 16 -10.56 15.67 4.55
C LEU A 16 -10.87 14.38 5.32
N GLY A 17 -11.45 14.49 6.52
CA GLY A 17 -11.83 13.34 7.35
C GLY A 17 -12.95 12.47 6.74
N ARG A 18 -13.77 13.04 5.85
CA ARG A 18 -14.78 12.29 5.06
C ARG A 18 -14.24 11.80 3.72
N HIS A 19 -12.96 12.02 3.42
CA HIS A 19 -12.36 11.82 2.09
C HIS A 19 -13.16 12.46 0.94
N ASN A 20 -13.94 13.51 1.25
CA ASN A 20 -14.85 14.18 0.33
C ASN A 20 -14.22 15.46 -0.22
N ILE A 21 -12.95 15.35 -0.61
CA ILE A 21 -12.23 16.39 -1.35
C ILE A 21 -12.23 15.95 -2.82
N PRO A 22 -12.53 16.85 -3.77
CA PRO A 22 -12.50 16.52 -5.19
C PRO A 22 -11.18 15.83 -5.57
N GLY A 23 -11.29 14.64 -6.17
CA GLY A 23 -10.13 13.84 -6.62
C GLY A 23 -9.47 12.97 -5.53
N LEU A 24 -9.60 13.28 -4.24
CA LEU A 24 -8.97 12.49 -3.16
C LEU A 24 -9.48 11.05 -3.13
N ARG A 25 -10.79 10.87 -3.30
CA ARG A 25 -11.40 9.54 -3.33
C ARG A 25 -10.85 8.68 -4.49
N TRP A 26 -10.77 9.25 -5.69
CA TRP A 26 -10.23 8.56 -6.86
C TRP A 26 -8.74 8.18 -6.66
N LEU A 27 -7.96 9.07 -6.03
CA LEU A 27 -6.56 8.80 -5.70
C LEU A 27 -6.43 7.63 -4.72
N LEU A 28 -7.21 7.65 -3.63
CA LEU A 28 -7.20 6.59 -2.63
C LEU A 28 -7.64 5.24 -3.21
N GLU A 29 -8.69 5.26 -4.05
CA GLU A 29 -9.17 4.07 -4.77
C GLU A 29 -8.11 3.53 -5.74
N GLY A 30 -7.38 4.39 -6.46
CA GLY A 30 -6.30 3.99 -7.36
C GLY A 30 -5.12 3.34 -6.63
N PHE A 31 -4.63 3.97 -5.55
CA PHE A 31 -3.54 3.40 -4.74
C PHE A 31 -3.93 2.10 -4.05
N ASN A 32 -5.21 1.93 -3.70
CA ASN A 32 -5.72 0.72 -3.08
C ASN A 32 -6.38 -0.25 -4.07
N TYR A 33 -6.19 -0.06 -5.37
CA TYR A 33 -6.76 -0.96 -6.35
C TYR A 33 -6.09 -2.34 -6.27
N TYR A 34 -6.92 -3.39 -6.22
CA TYR A 34 -6.47 -4.76 -6.22
C TYR A 34 -6.24 -5.25 -7.65
N ASP A 35 -4.98 -5.34 -8.05
CA ASP A 35 -4.58 -5.78 -9.39
C ASP A 35 -4.44 -7.31 -9.46
N ILE A 36 -5.49 -7.96 -9.96
CA ILE A 36 -5.55 -9.42 -10.18
C ILE A 36 -4.48 -9.88 -11.18
N SER A 37 -4.14 -9.05 -12.17
CA SER A 37 -3.13 -9.41 -13.17
C SER A 37 -1.74 -9.46 -12.54
N ARG A 38 -1.43 -8.47 -11.70
CA ARG A 38 -0.17 -8.42 -10.94
C ARG A 38 -0.04 -9.61 -9.99
N VAL A 39 -1.11 -9.98 -9.29
CA VAL A 39 -1.12 -11.15 -8.39
C VAL A 39 -0.81 -12.45 -9.14
N LYS A 40 -1.30 -12.60 -10.38
CA LYS A 40 -0.98 -13.76 -11.21
C LYS A 40 0.48 -13.77 -11.69
N GLU A 41 1.06 -12.59 -11.92
CA GLU A 41 2.42 -12.44 -12.41
C GLU A 41 3.46 -12.69 -11.31
N VAL A 42 3.30 -12.07 -10.14
CA VAL A 42 4.32 -12.09 -9.06
C VAL A 42 3.91 -12.88 -7.83
N GLY A 43 2.66 -13.33 -7.75
CA GLY A 43 2.11 -14.00 -6.57
C GLY A 43 1.49 -13.03 -5.55
N ALA A 44 0.68 -13.59 -4.65
CA ALA A 44 -0.11 -12.81 -3.69
C ALA A 44 0.76 -12.04 -2.69
N ASP A 45 1.78 -12.67 -2.10
CA ASP A 45 2.69 -12.05 -1.13
C ASP A 45 3.43 -10.83 -1.70
N ARG A 46 3.96 -10.96 -2.92
CA ARG A 46 4.68 -9.86 -3.58
C ARG A 46 3.75 -8.72 -3.98
N ALA A 47 2.58 -9.04 -4.54
CA ALA A 47 1.58 -8.03 -4.86
C ALA A 47 1.06 -7.31 -3.59
N ALA A 48 0.94 -8.03 -2.48
CA ALA A 48 0.55 -7.45 -1.20
C ALA A 48 1.63 -6.53 -0.64
N ALA A 49 2.91 -6.95 -0.71
CA ALA A 49 4.05 -6.13 -0.34
C ALA A 49 4.10 -4.81 -1.14
N GLU A 50 3.96 -4.90 -2.46
CA GLU A 50 3.90 -3.74 -3.35
C GLU A 50 2.77 -2.78 -2.97
N TRP A 51 1.59 -3.31 -2.60
CA TRP A 51 0.46 -2.51 -2.16
C TRP A 51 0.72 -1.80 -0.81
N ILE A 52 1.25 -2.52 0.18
CA ILE A 52 1.53 -1.91 1.49
C ILE A 52 2.54 -0.78 1.34
N VAL A 53 3.64 -1.01 0.63
CA VAL A 53 4.74 -0.04 0.51
C VAL A 53 4.32 1.18 -0.31
N ARG A 54 3.58 1.02 -1.41
CA ARG A 54 3.06 2.18 -2.17
C ARG A 54 2.05 3.02 -1.38
N CYS A 55 1.39 2.42 -0.38
CA CYS A 55 0.49 3.10 0.55
C CYS A 55 1.23 3.72 1.75
N GLY A 56 2.57 3.67 1.79
CA GLY A 56 3.39 4.26 2.85
C GLY A 56 3.60 3.34 4.06
N GLY A 57 3.31 2.05 3.94
CA GLY A 57 3.68 1.05 4.95
C GLY A 57 5.06 0.45 4.69
N ALA A 58 5.44 -0.50 5.54
CA ALA A 58 6.64 -1.30 5.38
C ALA A 58 6.34 -2.79 5.55
N VAL A 59 7.14 -3.65 4.93
CA VAL A 59 6.97 -5.11 4.96
C VAL A 59 8.29 -5.84 5.16
N LYS A 60 8.20 -7.07 5.67
CA LYS A 60 9.32 -8.00 5.77
C LYS A 60 8.93 -9.36 5.22
N PHE A 61 9.87 -10.00 4.53
CA PHE A 61 9.71 -11.37 4.05
C PHE A 61 10.37 -12.39 4.98
N ASP A 62 10.09 -13.67 4.78
CA ASP A 62 10.74 -14.80 5.48
C ASP A 62 12.20 -14.98 5.05
N ASN A 63 12.46 -15.06 3.75
CA ASN A 63 13.76 -15.38 3.17
C ASN A 63 14.59 -14.13 2.79
N ILE A 64 14.13 -12.95 3.18
CA ILE A 64 14.85 -11.69 2.97
C ILE A 64 14.99 -10.97 4.32
N ALA A 65 16.23 -10.68 4.72
CA ALA A 65 16.51 -10.05 6.00
C ALA A 65 16.02 -8.59 6.06
N ASP A 66 16.02 -7.91 4.91
CA ASP A 66 15.67 -6.51 4.77
C ASP A 66 14.20 -6.23 5.09
N THR A 67 13.96 -5.04 5.63
CA THR A 67 12.62 -4.46 5.72
C THR A 67 12.47 -3.46 4.59
N PHE A 68 11.34 -3.52 3.88
CA PHE A 68 11.08 -2.69 2.72
C PHE A 68 10.03 -1.64 3.04
N ASP A 69 10.44 -0.38 3.05
CA ASP A 69 9.62 0.84 3.13
C ASP A 69 9.77 1.72 1.86
N ASP A 70 10.80 1.48 1.05
CA ASP A 70 10.97 2.04 -0.29
C ASP A 70 10.45 1.08 -1.37
N TYR A 71 9.47 1.54 -2.15
CA TYR A 71 8.87 0.78 -3.24
C TYR A 71 9.89 0.37 -4.30
N ASN A 72 10.82 1.25 -4.66
CA ASN A 72 11.81 0.96 -5.70
C ASN A 72 12.83 -0.08 -5.22
N ALA A 73 13.23 -0.01 -3.95
CA ALA A 73 14.09 -1.01 -3.34
C ALA A 73 13.41 -2.40 -3.30
N LEU A 74 12.12 -2.44 -2.94
CA LEU A 74 11.30 -3.65 -2.97
C LEU A 74 11.24 -4.27 -4.36
N ILE A 75 10.90 -3.48 -5.38
CA ILE A 75 10.79 -3.97 -6.76
C ILE A 75 12.14 -4.48 -7.25
N LYS A 76 13.22 -3.72 -7.04
CA LYS A 76 14.56 -4.11 -7.47
C LYS A 76 14.98 -5.45 -6.85
N ARG A 77 14.81 -5.60 -5.53
CA ARG A 77 15.23 -6.82 -4.84
C ARG A 77 14.39 -8.01 -5.24
N THR A 78 13.08 -7.82 -5.35
CA THR A 78 12.20 -8.93 -5.68
C THR A 78 12.27 -9.30 -7.17
N ALA A 79 12.63 -8.38 -8.07
CA ALA A 79 12.80 -8.67 -9.50
C ALA A 79 13.88 -9.75 -9.78
N GLU A 80 14.78 -9.97 -8.84
CA GLU A 80 15.79 -11.04 -8.88
C GLU A 80 15.20 -12.44 -8.60
N LEU A 81 13.96 -12.52 -8.10
CA LEU A 81 13.28 -13.75 -7.70
C LEU A 81 12.30 -14.22 -8.78
N ASP A 82 12.40 -15.47 -9.22
CA ASP A 82 11.44 -16.09 -10.14
C ASP A 82 10.27 -16.73 -9.37
N PRO A 83 9.03 -16.24 -9.52
CA PRO A 83 7.86 -16.81 -8.83
C PRO A 83 7.52 -18.25 -9.23
N ARG A 84 8.13 -18.80 -10.28
CA ARG A 84 7.98 -20.19 -10.73
C ARG A 84 8.91 -21.16 -9.99
N ILE A 85 9.97 -20.63 -9.37
CA ILE A 85 10.96 -21.41 -8.64
C ILE A 85 10.53 -21.47 -7.17
N PRO A 86 10.29 -22.66 -6.58
CA PRO A 86 9.84 -22.78 -5.19
C PRO A 86 10.79 -22.13 -4.18
N GLU A 87 12.10 -22.16 -4.44
CA GLU A 87 13.15 -21.60 -3.59
C GLU A 87 13.14 -20.06 -3.55
N ASP A 88 12.72 -19.43 -4.66
CA ASP A 88 12.62 -17.97 -4.80
C ASP A 88 11.29 -17.42 -4.26
N LYS A 89 10.39 -18.31 -3.81
CA LYS A 89 9.12 -17.91 -3.23
C LYS A 89 9.34 -17.26 -1.88
N VAL A 90 8.86 -16.03 -1.76
CA VAL A 90 8.89 -15.24 -0.52
C VAL A 90 7.49 -15.11 0.06
N LYS A 91 7.41 -15.12 1.39
CA LYS A 91 6.18 -14.89 2.14
C LYS A 91 6.29 -13.63 2.98
N VAL A 92 5.26 -12.80 2.97
CA VAL A 92 5.20 -11.65 3.86
C VAL A 92 4.98 -12.16 5.29
N THR A 93 5.92 -11.86 6.17
CA THR A 93 5.86 -12.27 7.58
C THR A 93 5.40 -11.15 8.49
N HIS A 94 5.77 -9.91 8.16
CA HIS A 94 5.44 -8.73 8.98
C HIS A 94 4.99 -7.58 8.09
N ILE A 95 4.00 -6.85 8.59
CA ILE A 95 3.46 -5.65 7.97
C ILE A 95 3.45 -4.56 9.03
N HIS A 96 4.11 -3.45 8.73
CA HIS A 96 4.04 -2.22 9.50
C HIS A 96 3.24 -1.19 8.71
N ALA A 97 1.96 -1.07 9.01
CA ALA A 97 1.03 -0.17 8.32
C ALA A 97 0.50 0.95 9.23
N VAL A 98 1.25 1.31 10.28
CA VAL A 98 0.93 2.49 11.10
C VAL A 98 1.05 3.74 10.23
N ASP A 99 0.00 4.56 10.22
CA ASP A 99 -0.14 5.77 9.39
C ASP A 99 -0.11 5.53 7.86
N ALA A 100 -0.14 4.26 7.42
CA ALA A 100 -0.24 3.93 6.00
C ALA A 100 -1.66 4.19 5.49
N SER A 101 -1.76 4.65 4.24
CA SER A 101 -3.04 4.92 3.56
C SER A 101 -3.63 3.66 2.94
N VAL A 102 -3.74 2.59 3.74
CA VAL A 102 -4.30 1.30 3.36
C VAL A 102 -5.81 1.28 3.61
N THR A 103 -6.55 0.59 2.75
CA THR A 103 -8.00 0.39 2.87
C THR A 103 -8.35 -1.10 2.83
N GLY A 104 -9.57 -1.45 3.25
CA GLY A 104 -10.05 -2.85 3.19
C GLY A 104 -10.22 -3.45 1.79
N TYR A 105 -9.99 -2.69 0.72
CA TYR A 105 -10.18 -3.15 -0.66
C TYR A 105 -8.90 -3.65 -1.35
N GLY A 106 -7.72 -3.38 -0.77
CA GLY A 106 -6.46 -3.47 -1.51
C GLY A 106 -5.84 -4.85 -1.64
N CYS A 107 -5.85 -5.70 -0.62
CA CYS A 107 -5.46 -7.10 -0.79
C CYS A 107 -6.42 -8.02 -0.04
N ARG A 108 -7.18 -8.80 -0.82
CA ARG A 108 -8.20 -9.74 -0.30
C ARG A 108 -7.60 -11.05 0.21
N HIS A 109 -6.29 -11.21 0.11
CA HIS A 109 -5.57 -12.44 0.46
C HIS A 109 -5.01 -12.46 1.89
N PHE A 110 -5.20 -11.40 2.68
CA PHE A 110 -4.88 -11.37 4.11
C PHE A 110 -5.95 -12.07 4.99
N GLY A 111 -6.72 -13.00 4.42
CA GLY A 111 -7.78 -13.76 5.09
C GLY A 111 -7.46 -15.24 5.16
#